data_AF-A0A2V4B176-F1
#
_entry.id   AF-A0A2V4B176-F1
#
_cell.length_a   1.000
_cell.length_b   1.000
_cell.length_c   1.000
_cell.angle_alpha   90.00
_cell.angle_beta   90.00
_cell.angle_gamma   90.00
#
_symmetry.space_group_name_H-M   'P 1'
#
loop_
_entity.id
_entity.type
_entity.pdbx_description
1 polymer ?
#
loop_
_entity_poly.entity_id
_entity_poly.type
_entity_poly.pdbx_seq_one_letter_code
_entity_poly.pdbx_strand_id
1 'polypeptide(L)'
;MRVDRVDRLVLLCFVATAVAVVGMVFDYWQLVYYAIPVLTALFLFMAALDRRDAWSTPVLAGVAAFGGVLLALFVAGNVLLHTDGWIGGLPAATAVFLYAVWPVTTVAAPLLYAWVYHTWLRHDVEDAEPESAA
;
A
#
# COMPACT_ATOMS: atom_id res chain seq x y z
N MET A 1 -1.40 19.25 -22.04
CA MET A 1 -0.84 18.82 -20.74
C MET A 1 -0.49 17.36 -20.85
N ARG A 2 0.75 16.97 -20.56
CA ARG A 2 1.14 15.56 -20.49
C ARG A 2 0.76 15.09 -19.10
N VAL A 3 -0.05 14.03 -19.00
CA VAL A 3 -0.45 13.48 -17.70
C VAL A 3 0.66 12.54 -17.23
N ASP A 4 1.38 12.98 -16.21
CA ASP A 4 2.51 12.26 -15.62
C ASP A 4 1.99 11.14 -14.70
N ARG A 5 2.86 10.20 -14.28
CA ARG A 5 2.40 9.03 -13.51
C ARG A 5 1.93 9.44 -12.12
N VAL A 6 2.58 10.41 -11.49
CA VAL A 6 2.10 11.03 -10.25
C VAL A 6 0.65 11.49 -10.40
N ASP A 7 0.31 12.24 -11.45
CA ASP A 7 -1.06 12.72 -11.68
C ASP A 7 -2.06 11.56 -11.77
N ARG A 8 -1.68 10.46 -12.44
CA ARG A 8 -2.53 9.27 -12.54
C ARG A 8 -2.72 8.60 -11.19
N LEU A 9 -1.67 8.48 -10.38
CA LEU A 9 -1.76 7.88 -9.05
C LEU A 9 -2.60 8.74 -8.10
N VAL A 10 -2.44 10.05 -8.15
CA VAL A 10 -3.26 11.00 -7.39
C VAL A 10 -4.72 10.91 -7.81
N LEU A 11 -4.99 10.84 -9.12
CA LEU A 11 -6.35 10.60 -9.63
C LEU A 11 -6.93 9.28 -9.11
N LEU A 12 -6.14 8.20 -9.09
CA LEU A 12 -6.57 6.91 -8.55
C LEU A 12 -6.85 6.99 -7.04
N CYS A 13 -6.04 7.71 -6.27
CA CYS A 13 -6.32 8.00 -4.85
C CYS A 13 -7.66 8.73 -4.72
N PHE A 14 -7.88 9.77 -5.52
CA PHE A 14 -9.14 10.53 -5.50
C PHE A 14 -10.34 9.65 -5.82
N VAL A 15 -10.24 8.79 -6.84
CA VAL A 15 -11.29 7.82 -7.19
C VAL A 15 -11.54 6.84 -6.03
N ALA A 16 -10.49 6.27 -5.44
CA ALA A 16 -10.63 5.35 -4.31
C ALA A 16 -11.31 6.01 -3.10
N THR A 17 -10.92 7.24 -2.78
CA THR A 17 -11.56 8.02 -1.71
C THR A 17 -13.00 8.38 -2.05
N ALA A 18 -13.29 8.79 -3.28
CA ALA A 18 -14.66 9.07 -3.71
C ALA A 18 -15.56 7.83 -3.61
N VAL A 19 -15.06 6.66 -4.00
CA VAL A 19 -15.78 5.37 -3.81
C VAL A 19 -16.01 5.07 -2.33
N ALA A 20 -15.04 5.32 -1.46
CA ALA A 20 -15.22 5.17 -0.02
C ALA A 20 -16.29 6.13 0.53
N VAL A 21 -16.30 7.39 0.10
CA VAL A 21 -17.31 8.39 0.49
C VAL A 21 -18.70 7.96 0.03
N VAL A 22 -18.84 7.51 -1.21
CA VAL A 22 -20.10 6.92 -1.71
C VAL A 22 -20.52 5.75 -0.83
N GLY A 23 -19.59 4.88 -0.44
CA GLY A 23 -19.85 3.79 0.50
C GLY A 23 -20.38 4.27 1.86
N MET A 24 -19.82 5.33 2.42
CA MET A 24 -20.32 5.91 3.68
C MET A 24 -21.74 6.48 3.51
N VAL A 25 -22.03 7.15 2.39
CA VAL A 25 -23.35 7.76 2.12
C VAL A 25 -24.45 6.71 1.98
N PHE A 26 -24.14 5.56 1.38
CA PHE A 26 -25.11 4.48 1.13
C PHE A 26 -25.00 3.30 2.10
N ASP A 27 -24.27 3.45 3.21
CA ASP A 27 -24.07 2.41 4.24
C ASP A 27 -23.44 1.10 3.72
N TYR A 28 -22.59 1.20 2.69
CA TYR A 28 -21.76 0.10 2.20
C TYR A 28 -20.37 0.14 2.84
N TRP A 29 -20.28 -0.36 4.07
CA TRP A 29 -19.03 -0.36 4.86
C TRP A 29 -17.87 -1.08 4.15
N GLN A 30 -18.15 -2.06 3.29
CA GLN A 30 -17.12 -2.81 2.54
C GLN A 30 -16.30 -1.89 1.63
N LEU A 31 -16.91 -0.86 1.04
CA LEU A 31 -16.22 0.09 0.16
C LEU A 31 -15.19 0.91 0.95
N VAL A 32 -15.53 1.31 2.18
CA VAL A 32 -14.60 1.99 3.08
C VAL A 32 -13.49 1.04 3.54
N TYR A 33 -13.87 -0.18 3.90
CA TYR A 33 -12.94 -1.21 4.38
C TYR A 33 -11.87 -1.57 3.34
N TYR A 34 -12.26 -1.78 2.08
CA TYR A 34 -11.33 -2.13 1.00
C TYR A 34 -10.56 -0.92 0.43
N ALA A 35 -10.98 0.31 0.73
CA ALA A 35 -10.19 1.49 0.35
C ALA A 35 -8.84 1.53 1.08
N ILE A 36 -8.73 0.98 2.28
CA ILE A 36 -7.50 0.98 3.08
C ILE A 36 -6.32 0.28 2.36
N PRO A 37 -6.41 -1.00 1.96
CA PRO A 37 -5.33 -1.68 1.25
C PRO A 37 -5.05 -1.04 -0.12
N VAL A 38 -6.07 -0.54 -0.82
CA VAL A 38 -5.92 0.12 -2.12
C VAL A 38 -5.13 1.42 -1.98
N LEU A 39 -5.51 2.30 -1.06
CA LEU A 39 -4.81 3.55 -0.81
C LEU A 39 -3.38 3.30 -0.33
N THR A 40 -3.18 2.30 0.54
CA THR A 40 -1.85 1.90 0.98
C THR A 40 -0.95 1.52 -0.20
N ALA A 41 -1.45 0.69 -1.12
CA ALA A 41 -0.69 0.30 -2.31
C ALA A 41 -0.40 1.52 -3.21
N LEU A 42 -1.37 2.40 -3.43
CA LEU A 42 -1.18 3.63 -4.22
C LEU A 42 -0.13 4.56 -3.60
N PHE A 43 -0.15 4.74 -2.27
CA PHE A 43 0.86 5.51 -1.56
C PHE A 43 2.25 4.89 -1.69
N LEU A 44 2.37 3.56 -1.61
CA LEU A 44 3.64 2.88 -1.83
C LEU A 44 4.14 2.99 -3.27
N PHE A 45 3.24 2.94 -4.26
CA PHE A 45 3.63 3.18 -5.67
C PHE A 45 4.13 4.61 -5.87
N MET A 46 3.47 5.61 -5.27
CA MET A 46 3.94 6.99 -5.31
C MET A 46 5.29 7.15 -4.58
N ALA A 47 5.45 6.54 -3.41
CA ALA A 47 6.69 6.60 -2.64
C ALA A 47 7.88 5.91 -3.35
N ALA A 48 7.60 5.01 -4.28
CA ALA A 48 8.61 4.25 -5.03
C ALA A 48 9.04 4.92 -6.35
N LEU A 49 8.45 6.06 -6.72
CA LEU A 49 8.85 6.80 -7.93
C LEU A 49 10.22 7.45 -7.73
N ASP A 50 11.06 7.35 -8.76
CA ASP A 50 12.31 8.09 -8.83
C ASP A 50 12.07 9.56 -9.23
N ARG A 51 13.13 10.38 -9.26
CA ARG A 51 13.07 11.80 -9.69
C ARG A 51 12.66 11.99 -11.15
N ARG A 52 12.66 10.93 -11.96
CA ARG A 52 12.30 10.93 -13.38
C ARG A 52 10.90 10.36 -13.62
N ASP A 53 10.10 10.18 -12.57
CA ASP A 53 8.74 9.62 -12.64
C ASP A 53 8.73 8.19 -13.20
N ALA A 54 9.71 7.38 -12.81
CA ALA A 54 9.88 6.00 -13.23
C ALA A 54 9.95 5.01 -12.06
N TRP A 55 9.70 3.74 -12.40
CA TRP A 55 9.86 2.59 -11.52
C TRP A 55 10.80 1.60 -12.19
N SER A 56 11.60 0.91 -11.39
CA SER A 56 12.18 -0.34 -11.83
C SER A 56 11.14 -1.47 -11.76
N THR A 57 11.21 -2.40 -12.71
CA THR A 57 10.37 -3.62 -12.72
C THR A 57 10.38 -4.40 -11.40
N PRO A 58 11.54 -4.64 -10.75
CA PRO A 58 11.55 -5.35 -9.47
C PRO A 58 10.81 -4.58 -8.37
N VAL A 59 10.98 -3.26 -8.28
CA VAL A 59 10.29 -2.43 -7.29
C VAL A 59 8.78 -2.43 -7.52
N LEU A 60 8.35 -2.27 -8.78
CA LEU A 60 6.94 -2.35 -9.14
C LEU A 60 6.33 -3.68 -8.72
N ALA A 61 7.02 -4.80 -8.99
CA ALA A 61 6.57 -6.13 -8.59
C ALA A 61 6.52 -6.30 -7.06
N GLY A 62 7.52 -5.80 -6.33
CA GLY A 62 7.56 -5.85 -4.87
C GLY A 62 6.42 -5.08 -4.21
N VAL A 63 6.17 -3.85 -4.67
CA VAL A 63 5.06 -3.03 -4.18
C VAL A 63 3.70 -3.64 -4.53
N ALA A 64 3.54 -4.15 -5.76
CA ALA A 64 2.31 -4.83 -6.18
C ALA A 64 2.06 -6.11 -5.35
N ALA A 65 3.10 -6.90 -5.08
CA ALA A 65 3.01 -8.10 -4.26
C ALA A 65 2.59 -7.76 -2.82
N PHE A 66 3.19 -6.73 -2.22
CA PHE A 66 2.81 -6.25 -0.89
C PHE A 66 1.34 -5.81 -0.85
N GLY A 67 0.92 -4.98 -1.82
CA GLY A 67 -0.47 -4.55 -1.93
C GLY A 67 -1.45 -5.71 -2.10
N GLY A 68 -1.08 -6.71 -2.92
CA GLY A 68 -1.87 -7.93 -3.11
C GLY A 68 -2.00 -8.77 -1.84
N VAL A 69 -0.90 -8.96 -1.10
CA VAL A 69 -0.93 -9.65 0.21
C VAL A 69 -1.82 -8.90 1.20
N LEU A 70 -1.67 -7.59 1.30
CA LEU A 70 -2.48 -6.78 2.21
C LEU A 70 -3.98 -6.87 1.85
N LEU A 71 -4.31 -6.77 0.57
CA LEU A 71 -5.69 -6.94 0.09
C LEU A 71 -6.23 -8.34 0.42
N ALA A 72 -5.44 -9.39 0.19
CA ALA A 72 -5.82 -10.76 0.51
C ALA A 72 -6.11 -10.95 2.01
N LEU A 73 -5.32 -10.32 2.89
CA LEU A 73 -5.58 -10.33 4.33
C LEU A 73 -6.87 -9.62 4.71
N PHE A 74 -7.18 -8.49 4.07
CA PHE A 74 -8.47 -7.81 4.26
C PHE A 74 -9.63 -8.68 3.76
N VAL A 75 -9.49 -9.35 2.62
CA VAL A 75 -10.50 -10.31 2.15
C VAL A 75 -10.70 -11.45 3.14
N ALA A 76 -9.61 -12.05 3.64
CA ALA A 76 -9.68 -13.10 4.66
C ALA A 76 -10.35 -12.61 5.95
N GLY A 77 -10.00 -11.40 6.41
CA GLY A 77 -10.64 -10.76 7.56
C GLY A 77 -12.14 -10.59 7.38
N ASN A 78 -12.58 -10.09 6.21
CA ASN A 78 -14.00 -9.94 5.90
C ASN A 78 -14.74 -11.29 5.88
N VAL A 79 -14.18 -12.31 5.22
CA VAL A 79 -14.79 -13.65 5.22
C VAL A 79 -14.94 -14.19 6.65
N LEU A 80 -13.93 -14.01 7.49
CA LEU A 80 -13.94 -14.50 8.87
C LEU A 80 -14.87 -13.74 9.80
N LEU A 81 -15.25 -12.49 9.48
CA LEU A 81 -16.28 -11.76 10.23
C LEU A 81 -17.62 -12.49 10.24
N HIS A 82 -17.88 -13.35 9.25
CA HIS A 82 -19.12 -14.10 9.10
C HIS A 82 -19.03 -15.51 9.69
N THR A 83 -18.00 -15.78 10.49
CA THR A 83 -17.77 -17.08 11.11
C THR A 83 -17.64 -16.94 12.62
N ASP A 84 -18.15 -17.91 13.37
CA ASP A 84 -18.01 -17.97 14.84
C ASP A 84 -16.65 -18.56 15.28
N GLY A 85 -15.65 -18.52 14.39
CA GLY A 85 -14.33 -19.12 14.61
C GLY A 85 -13.50 -18.34 15.63
N TRP A 86 -12.65 -19.07 16.37
CA TRP A 86 -11.69 -18.49 17.31
C TRP A 86 -10.28 -18.91 16.93
N ILE A 87 -9.34 -17.96 16.98
CA ILE A 87 -7.92 -18.19 16.69
C ILE A 87 -7.11 -17.52 17.80
N GLY A 88 -6.32 -18.30 18.54
CA GLY A 88 -5.45 -17.76 19.60
C GLY A 88 -6.19 -17.07 20.75
N GLY A 89 -7.47 -17.44 21.00
CA GLY A 89 -8.30 -16.82 22.04
C GLY A 89 -9.00 -15.52 21.61
N LEU A 90 -8.93 -15.16 20.33
CA LEU A 90 -9.64 -14.02 19.75
C LEU A 90 -10.65 -14.49 18.69
N PRO A 91 -11.72 -13.71 18.43
CA PRO A 91 -12.55 -13.91 17.24
C PRO A 91 -11.69 -13.93 15.97
N ALA A 92 -11.99 -14.83 15.03
CA ALA A 92 -11.13 -15.11 13.88
C ALA A 92 -10.77 -13.87 13.05
N ALA A 93 -11.73 -12.95 12.83
CA ALA A 93 -11.47 -11.69 12.15
C ALA A 93 -10.46 -10.82 12.91
N THR A 94 -10.63 -10.66 14.22
CA THR A 94 -9.71 -9.90 15.09
C THR A 94 -8.31 -10.52 15.07
N ALA A 95 -8.24 -11.84 15.11
CA ALA A 95 -6.97 -12.56 15.05
C ALA A 95 -6.22 -12.31 13.74
N VAL A 96 -6.89 -12.25 12.59
CA VAL A 96 -6.24 -11.89 11.32
C VAL A 96 -5.67 -10.47 11.35
N PHE A 97 -6.41 -9.52 11.91
CA PHE A 97 -5.91 -8.16 12.04
C PHE A 97 -4.68 -8.06 12.94
N LEU A 98 -4.72 -8.72 14.09
CA LEU A 98 -3.66 -8.61 15.09
C LEU A 98 -2.44 -9.47 14.76
N TYR A 99 -2.63 -10.67 14.22
CA TYR A 99 -1.55 -11.62 13.96
C TYR A 99 -1.02 -11.60 12.53
N ALA A 100 -1.75 -11.02 11.56
CA ALA A 100 -1.30 -10.97 10.17
C ALA A 100 -1.22 -9.53 9.62
N VAL A 101 -2.31 -8.76 9.65
CA VAL A 101 -2.33 -7.40 9.10
C VAL A 101 -1.36 -6.49 9.84
N TRP A 102 -1.33 -6.56 11.17
CA TRP A 102 -0.44 -5.72 11.98
C TRP A 102 1.04 -6.00 11.66
N PRO A 103 1.57 -7.24 11.72
CA PRO A 103 2.97 -7.48 11.32
C PRO A 103 3.30 -7.08 9.88
N VAL A 104 2.37 -7.30 8.94
CA VAL A 104 2.59 -6.90 7.54
C VAL A 104 2.71 -5.37 7.43
N THR A 105 1.88 -4.62 8.14
CA THR A 105 1.89 -3.16 8.06
C THR A 105 3.00 -2.52 8.89
N THR A 106 3.35 -3.07 10.06
CA THR A 106 4.34 -2.47 10.96
C THR A 106 5.77 -2.97 10.75
N VAL A 107 5.95 -4.17 10.20
CA VAL A 107 7.28 -4.76 9.98
C VAL A 107 7.57 -4.89 8.48
N ALA A 108 6.69 -5.53 7.72
CA ALA A 108 6.98 -5.77 6.31
C ALA A 108 6.96 -4.48 5.47
N ALA A 109 6.10 -3.50 5.79
CA ALA A 109 6.06 -2.24 5.05
C ALA A 109 7.35 -1.40 5.20
N PRO A 110 7.91 -1.18 6.42
CA PRO A 110 9.20 -0.52 6.55
C PRO A 110 10.36 -1.29 5.90
N LEU A 111 10.34 -2.62 5.95
CA LEU A 111 11.35 -3.45 5.29
C LEU A 111 11.28 -3.32 3.76
N LEU A 112 10.07 -3.31 3.20
CA LEU A 112 9.85 -3.04 1.79
C LEU A 112 10.40 -1.66 1.42
N TYR A 113 10.09 -0.64 2.21
CA TYR A 113 10.63 0.71 2.00
C TYR A 113 12.16 0.72 2.03
N ALA A 114 12.79 0.11 3.02
CA ALA A 114 14.25 0.03 3.13
C ALA A 114 14.88 -0.67 1.91
N TRP A 115 14.24 -1.75 1.43
CA TRP A 115 14.66 -2.45 0.23
C TRP A 115 14.51 -1.60 -1.03
N VAL A 116 13.36 -0.94 -1.24
CA VAL A 116 13.15 -0.01 -2.37
C VAL A 116 14.15 1.13 -2.32
N TYR A 117 14.39 1.71 -1.15
CA TYR A 117 15.37 2.77 -0.98
C TYR A 117 16.77 2.31 -1.41
N HIS A 118 17.24 1.19 -0.87
CA HIS A 118 18.60 0.71 -1.15
C HIS A 118 18.80 0.25 -2.60
N THR A 119 17.78 -0.34 -3.21
CA THR A 119 17.89 -0.93 -4.57
C THR A 119 17.52 0.03 -5.69
N TRP A 120 16.70 1.04 -5.39
CA TRP A 120 16.15 1.96 -6.37
C TRP A 120 16.41 3.39 -5.95
N LEU A 121 15.83 3.93 -4.89
CA LEU A 121 15.83 5.39 -4.68
C LEU A 121 17.17 6.01 -4.26
N ARG A 122 18.16 5.21 -3.84
CA ARG A 122 19.44 5.71 -3.34
C ARG A 122 20.23 6.53 -4.38
N HIS A 123 20.19 6.15 -5.66
CA HIS A 123 20.94 6.86 -6.70
C HIS A 123 20.46 8.29 -6.90
N ASP A 124 19.16 8.55 -6.69
CA ASP A 124 18.58 9.90 -6.82
C ASP A 124 19.10 10.90 -5.77
N VAL A 125 19.54 10.38 -4.62
CA VAL A 125 20.15 11.16 -3.53
C VAL A 125 21.63 11.39 -3.81
N GLU A 126 22.34 10.35 -4.25
CA GLU A 126 23.77 10.43 -4.61
C GLU A 126 24.00 11.37 -5.79
N ASP A 127 23.14 11.32 -6.83
CA ASP A 127 23.18 12.23 -7.98
C ASP A 127 22.79 13.68 -7.62
N ALA A 128 22.21 13.91 -6.43
CA ALA A 128 21.80 15.23 -5.96
C ALA A 128 22.92 15.98 -5.23
N GLU A 129 23.91 15.27 -4.69
CA GLU A 129 25.02 15.87 -3.98
C GLU A 129 25.97 16.51 -5.01
N PRO A 130 26.17 17.84 -4.98
CA PRO A 130 27.16 18.45 -5.85
C PRO A 130 28.53 17.87 -5.47
N GLU A 131 29.23 17.33 -6.46
CA GLU A 131 30.64 16.94 -6.36
C GLU A 131 31.38 18.05 -5.61
N SER A 132 31.70 17.80 -4.32
CA SER A 132 32.36 18.81 -3.52
C SER A 132 33.72 19.03 -4.18
N ALA A 133 33.87 20.21 -4.79
CA ALA A 133 35.04 20.65 -5.51
C ALA A 133 36.32 20.16 -4.82
N ALA A 134 36.98 19.18 -5.45
CA ALA A 134 38.33 18.74 -5.14
C ALA A 134 39.24 19.16 -6.28
#